data_AF-A0A1H5TXZ5-F1
#
_entry.id   AF-A0A1H5TXZ5-F1
#
_cell.length_a   1.000
_cell.length_b   1.000
_cell.length_c   1.000
_cell.angle_alpha   90.00
_cell.angle_beta   90.00
_cell.angle_gamma   90.00
#
_symmetry.space_group_name_H-M   'P 1'
#
loop_
_entity.id
_entity.type
_entity.pdbx_description
1 polymer ?
#
loop_
_entity_poly.entity_id
_entity_poly.type
_entity_poly.pdbx_seq_one_letter_code
_entity_poly.pdbx_strand_id
1 'polypeptide(L)' 'MQDWMKWINSISKKGQLADGGLHIMNEGKVLRPDNVVEDNPYTVNKESVNGFIVASAANKEDDAEIAKECPILNG' A
#
# COMPACT_ATOMS: atom_id res chain seq x y z
N MET A 1 1.51 8.89 -11.94
CA MET A 1 0.30 9.43 -11.25
C MET A 1 -0.99 9.21 -12.04
N GLN A 2 -1.07 9.56 -13.33
CA GLN A 2 -2.32 9.34 -14.11
C GLN A 2 -2.72 7.86 -14.17
N ASP A 3 -1.78 6.96 -14.41
CA ASP A 3 -2.10 5.52 -14.51
C ASP A 3 -2.44 4.92 -13.15
N TRP A 4 -1.83 5.41 -12.07
CA TRP A 4 -2.23 5.07 -10.71
C TRP A 4 -3.69 5.43 -10.44
N MET A 5 -4.11 6.65 -10.78
CA MET A 5 -5.51 7.08 -10.63
C MET A 5 -6.46 6.26 -11.52
N LYS A 6 -6.06 5.91 -12.74
CA LYS A 6 -6.86 5.04 -13.61
C LYS A 6 -7.08 3.66 -12.98
N TRP A 7 -6.02 3.06 -12.44
CA TRP A 7 -6.07 1.76 -11.79
C TRP A 7 -6.94 1.80 -10.52
N ILE A 8 -6.73 2.77 -9.62
CA ILE A 8 -7.56 2.95 -8.41
C ILE A 8 -9.03 3.16 -8.78
N ASN A 9 -9.33 3.97 -9.80
CA ASN A 9 -10.69 4.18 -10.28
C ASN A 9 -11.30 2.91 -10.89
N SER A 10 -10.50 2.05 -11.54
CA SER A 10 -10.94 0.75 -12.05
C SER A 10 -11.41 -0.15 -10.91
N ILE A 11 -10.60 -0.26 -9.85
CA ILE A 11 -10.90 -1.06 -8.65
C ILE A 11 -12.13 -0.49 -7.92
N SER A 12 -12.19 0.83 -7.75
CA SER A 12 -13.32 1.50 -7.10
C SER A 12 -14.64 1.30 -7.85
N LYS A 13 -14.64 1.40 -9.19
CA LYS A 13 -15.84 1.16 -10.02
C LYS A 13 -16.35 -0.27 -9.93
N LYS A 14 -15.47 -1.24 -9.68
CA LYS A 14 -15.83 -2.64 -9.45
C LYS A 14 -16.36 -2.89 -8.03
N GLY A 15 -16.38 -1.88 -7.16
CA GLY A 15 -16.74 -2.02 -5.74
C GLY A 15 -15.70 -2.78 -4.93
N GLN A 16 -14.48 -2.93 -5.48
CA GLN A 16 -13.41 -3.71 -4.88
C GLN A 16 -12.46 -2.84 -4.03
N LEU A 17 -12.58 -1.51 -4.08
CA LEU A 17 -11.72 -0.64 -3.28
C LEU A 17 -12.35 -0.44 -1.90
N ALA A 18 -11.66 -0.92 -0.86
CA ALA A 18 -12.08 -0.70 0.52
C ALA A 18 -11.50 0.61 1.06
N ASP A 19 -12.19 1.16 2.06
CA ASP A 19 -11.68 2.31 2.82
C ASP A 19 -10.45 1.92 3.64
N GLY A 20 -9.56 2.89 3.87
CA GLY A 20 -8.42 2.73 4.78
C GLY A 20 -7.06 2.49 4.11
N GLY A 21 -6.90 2.78 2.82
CA GLY A 21 -5.58 2.90 2.21
C GLY A 21 -4.75 4.01 2.87
N LEU A 22 -3.43 3.82 2.96
CA LEU A 22 -2.51 4.79 3.56
C LEU A 22 -1.32 5.04 2.64
N HIS A 23 -1.07 6.31 2.37
CA HIS A 23 0.24 6.74 1.88
C HIS A 23 1.14 7.02 3.09
N ILE A 24 2.25 6.29 3.19
CA ILE A 24 3.20 6.43 4.28
C ILE A 24 4.24 7.47 3.86
N MET A 25 4.37 8.53 4.65
CA MET A 25 5.40 9.54 4.44
C MET A 25 6.78 8.97 4.76
N ASN A 26 7.83 9.55 4.18
CA ASN A 26 9.23 9.19 4.48
C ASN A 26 9.70 9.64 5.88
N GLU A 27 8.76 10.03 6.74
CA GLU A 27 8.97 10.50 8.10
C GLU A 27 8.19 9.60 9.06
N GLY A 28 8.73 9.34 10.24
CA GLY A 28 8.07 8.50 11.23
C GLY A 28 8.83 8.42 12.53
N LYS A 29 8.17 7.88 13.55
CA LYS A 29 8.78 7.47 14.82
C LYS A 29 8.41 6.04 15.11
N VAL A 30 9.38 5.24 15.55
CA VAL A 30 9.16 3.86 15.97
C VAL A 30 9.20 3.78 17.49
N LEU A 31 8.10 3.34 18.08
CA LEU A 31 8.05 2.97 19.50
C LEU A 31 8.37 1.48 19.64
N ARG A 32 9.42 1.17 20.39
CA ARG A 32 9.81 -0.20 20.75
C ARG A 32 9.51 -0.49 22.22
N PRO A 33 9.62 -1.76 22.66
CA PRO A 33 9.62 -2.10 24.08
C PRO A 33 10.63 -1.26 24.88
N ASP A 34 10.43 -1.19 26.20
CA ASP A 34 11.28 -0.42 27.13
C ASP A 34 11.33 1.10 26.86
N ASN A 35 10.28 1.64 26.22
CA ASN A 35 10.14 3.06 25.89
C ASN A 35 11.25 3.61 24.96
N VAL A 36 11.87 2.74 24.16
CA VAL A 36 12.83 3.18 23.15
C VAL A 36 12.08 3.82 21.98
N VAL A 37 12.44 5.06 21.66
CA VAL A 37 11.88 5.82 20.54
C VAL A 37 12.98 6.07 19.51
N GLU A 38 12.72 5.71 18.26
CA GLU A 38 13.60 5.99 17.13
C GLU A 38 12.95 7.04 16.22
N ASP A 39 13.72 8.06 15.81
CA ASP A 39 13.25 9.19 15.00
C ASP A 39 13.39 8.95 13.49
N ASN A 40 13.06 7.74 13.05
CA ASN A 40 13.10 7.32 11.65
C ASN A 40 11.89 6.44 11.31
N PRO A 41 11.49 6.32 10.03
CA PRO A 41 10.48 5.36 9.62
C PRO A 41 10.95 3.93 9.90
N TYR A 42 9.98 3.05 10.18
CA TYR A 42 10.27 1.64 10.37
C TYR A 42 10.85 1.04 9.08
N THR A 43 12.02 0.43 9.19
CA THR A 43 12.71 -0.20 8.06
C THR A 43 13.17 -1.61 8.43
N VAL A 44 13.19 -2.49 7.43
CA VAL A 44 13.80 -3.83 7.51
C VAL A 44 14.77 -3.93 6.33
N ASN A 45 16.04 -4.25 6.59
CA ASN A 45 17.08 -4.33 5.54
C ASN A 45 17.22 -3.08 4.65
N LYS A 46 16.95 -1.89 5.21
CA LYS A 46 16.91 -0.59 4.49
C LYS A 46 15.71 -0.41 3.53
N GLU A 47 14.71 -1.27 3.62
CA GLU A 47 13.44 -1.14 2.90
C GLU A 47 12.34 -0.70 3.86
N SER A 48 11.42 0.13 3.37
CA SER A 48 10.22 0.55 4.10
C SER A 48 8.99 0.46 3.21
N VAL A 49 7.82 0.32 3.83
CA VAL A 49 6.55 0.36 3.11
C VAL A 49 6.22 1.82 2.77
N ASN A 50 6.11 2.14 1.48
CA ASN A 50 5.74 3.48 1.00
C ASN A 50 4.22 3.74 1.11
N GLY A 51 3.42 2.67 1.08
CA GLY A 51 1.99 2.76 1.27
C GLY A 51 1.30 1.45 0.98
N PHE A 52 0.00 1.43 1.23
CA PHE A 52 -0.86 0.31 0.90
C PHE A 52 -2.25 0.80 0.51
N ILE A 53 -2.95 -0.06 -0.21
CA ILE A 53 -4.39 0.04 -0.41
C ILE A 53 -5.03 -1.22 0.16
N VAL A 54 -6.30 -1.13 0.52
CA VAL A 54 -7.10 -2.30 0.89
C VAL A 54 -8.08 -2.56 -0.26
N ALA A 55 -8.03 -3.77 -0.79
CA ALA A 55 -8.95 -4.21 -1.84
C ALA A 55 -9.71 -5.45 -1.38
N SER A 56 -10.95 -5.57 -1.85
CA SER A 56 -11.80 -6.74 -1.65
C SER A 56 -11.82 -7.55 -2.94
N ALA A 57 -11.37 -8.81 -2.86
CA ALA A 57 -11.44 -9.77 -3.94
C ALA A 57 -12.31 -10.96 -3.58
N ALA A 58 -12.76 -11.69 -4.58
CA ALA A 58 -13.57 -12.90 -4.36
C ALA A 58 -12.73 -14.11 -3.94
N ASN A 59 -11.47 -14.18 -4.39
CA ASN A 59 -10.52 -15.27 -4.14
C ASN A 59 -9.08 -14.82 -4.42
N LYS A 60 -8.11 -15.72 -4.19
CA LYS A 60 -6.68 -15.42 -4.35
C LYS A 60 -6.29 -15.15 -5.81
N GLU A 61 -7.01 -15.73 -6.76
CA GLU A 61 -6.78 -15.50 -8.18
C GLU A 61 -7.20 -14.07 -8.57
N ASP A 62 -8.36 -13.62 -8.10
CA ASP A 62 -8.87 -12.25 -8.29
C ASP A 62 -7.95 -11.21 -7.61
N ASP A 63 -7.44 -11.50 -6.40
CA ASP A 63 -6.41 -10.67 -5.74
C ASP A 63 -5.18 -10.46 -6.63
N ALA A 64 -4.69 -11.55 -7.24
CA ALA A 64 -3.51 -11.50 -8.10
C ALA A 64 -3.78 -10.71 -9.39
N GLU A 65 -4.97 -10.84 -9.99
CA GLU A 65 -5.35 -10.07 -11.18
C GLU A 65 -5.44 -8.57 -10.88
N ILE A 66 -6.04 -8.18 -9.75
CA ILE A 66 -6.06 -6.77 -9.30
C ILE A 66 -4.64 -6.24 -9.13
N ALA A 67 -3.76 -7.01 -8.49
CA ALA A 67 -2.38 -6.63 -8.23
C ALA A 67 -1.54 -6.51 -9.51
N LYS A 68 -1.75 -7.37 -10.51
CA LYS A 68 -1.02 -7.34 -11.79
C LYS A 68 -1.26 -6.05 -12.58
N GLU A 69 -2.43 -5.46 -12.47
CA GLU A 69 -2.75 -4.17 -13.12
C GLU A 69 -2.10 -2.96 -12.42
N CYS A 70 -1.46 -3.16 -11.26
CA CYS A 70 -0.86 -2.09 -10.49
C CYS A 70 0.30 -1.43 -11.25
N PRO A 71 0.22 -0.12 -11.55
CA PRO A 71 1.23 0.56 -12.38
C PRO A 71 2.64 0.56 -11.81
N ILE A 72 2.81 0.33 -10.50
CA ILE A 72 4.13 0.28 -9.85
C ILE A 72 4.97 -0.92 -10.32
N LEU A 73 4.33 -1.94 -10.90
CA LEU A 73 5.02 -3.12 -11.43
C LEU A 73 5.65 -2.88 -12.81
N ASN A 74 5.40 -1.73 -13.44
CA ASN A 74 5.86 -1.44 -14.80
C ASN A 74 7.27 -0.81 -14.87
N GLY A 75 7.94 -0.58 -13.73
CA GLY A 75 9.25 0.08 -13.65
C GLY A 75 9.14 1.59 -13.57
#